data_AF-A0A832AQS9-F1
#
_entry.id   AF-A0A832AQS9-F1
#
_cell.length_a   1.000
_cell.length_b   1.000
_cell.length_c   1.000
_cell.angle_alpha   90.00
_cell.angle_beta   90.00
_cell.angle_gamma   90.00
#
_symmetry.space_group_name_H-M   'P 1'
#
loop_
_entity.id
_entity.type
_entity.pdbx_description
1 polymer ?
#
loop_
_entity_poly.entity_id
_entity_poly.type
_entity_poly.pdbx_seq_one_letter_code
_entity_poly.pdbx_strand_id
1 'polypeptide(L)'
;MALFKKDNDTDETTDREINPIVIRTENVAKELISVAQSNNVHVSSLDFKLIHTQTYTRLNSDGKEGEWDELAADEISQVHEAKFLLDANFEMKQMYEIEIFSATATPLDGLDTSIGANTAVTKAYLTIKPGSSVSYYENFEKDFKNLIKKKKLRANLIIEVFDDVMNESLSKFFAKIRVAQDYTFESKEMILVSQSLEPVATIDDALVLHYESSEEKNENARVDYSKRG
;
A
#
# COMPACT_ATOMS: atom_id res chain seq x y z
N MET A 1 27.66 12.53 46.91
CA MET A 1 26.54 12.99 46.07
C MET A 1 26.42 12.04 44.89
N ALA A 2 25.18 11.67 44.57
CA ALA A 2 24.80 10.41 43.94
C ALA A 2 25.29 10.22 42.49
N LEU A 3 25.87 9.05 42.22
CA LEU A 3 25.92 8.46 40.88
C LEU A 3 24.52 7.93 40.56
N PHE A 4 23.78 8.62 39.70
CA PHE A 4 22.60 8.06 39.06
C PHE A 4 23.05 7.08 37.99
N LYS A 5 23.10 5.79 38.36
CA LYS A 5 23.12 4.70 37.41
C LYS A 5 21.70 4.61 36.85
N LYS A 6 21.54 4.97 35.57
CA LYS A 6 20.30 4.78 34.83
C LYS A 6 20.22 3.28 34.56
N ASP A 7 19.44 2.57 35.39
CA ASP A 7 19.05 1.20 35.07
C ASP A 7 18.25 1.28 33.76
N ASN A 8 18.86 0.76 32.70
CA ASN A 8 18.13 0.41 31.50
C ASN A 8 17.26 -0.78 31.90
N ASP A 9 15.99 -0.54 32.23
CA ASP A 9 14.94 -1.53 32.04
C ASP A 9 14.92 -1.87 30.55
N THR A 10 15.77 -2.79 30.14
CA THR A 10 15.45 -3.68 29.03
C THR A 10 14.24 -4.47 29.49
N ASP A 11 13.05 -4.00 29.11
CA ASP A 11 11.83 -4.82 29.13
C ASP A 11 12.18 -6.15 28.46
N GLU A 12 12.36 -7.18 29.29
CA GLU A 12 12.49 -8.56 28.85
C GLU A 12 11.13 -8.97 28.26
N THR A 13 10.91 -8.58 27.01
CA THR A 13 9.82 -9.08 26.17
C THR A 13 10.14 -10.54 25.88
N THR A 14 9.66 -11.40 26.77
CA THR A 14 9.81 -12.85 26.65
C THR A 14 9.00 -13.37 25.47
N ASP A 15 9.56 -14.32 24.71
CA ASP A 15 8.85 -15.13 23.71
C ASP A 15 7.82 -16.05 24.41
N ARG A 16 6.74 -15.45 24.92
CA ARG A 16 5.61 -16.19 25.48
C ARG A 16 4.64 -16.53 24.36
N GLU A 17 4.19 -17.77 24.35
CA GLU A 17 3.10 -18.20 23.48
C GLU A 17 1.80 -17.55 23.97
N ILE A 18 1.05 -16.96 23.03
CA ILE A 18 -0.27 -16.39 23.31
C ILE A 18 -1.36 -17.34 22.83
N ASN A 19 -2.49 -17.34 23.52
CA ASN A 19 -3.68 -18.01 22.99
C ASN A 19 -4.21 -17.23 21.78
N PRO A 20 -4.67 -17.91 20.72
CA PRO A 20 -5.24 -17.23 19.56
C PRO A 20 -6.43 -16.34 19.94
N ILE A 21 -6.47 -15.12 19.39
CA ILE A 21 -7.55 -14.15 19.63
C ILE A 21 -8.11 -13.69 18.29
N VAL A 22 -9.43 -13.71 18.16
CA VAL A 22 -10.14 -13.18 16.99
C VAL A 22 -10.55 -11.73 17.24
N ILE A 23 -10.14 -10.82 16.35
CA ILE A 23 -10.40 -9.39 16.44
C ILE A 23 -10.91 -8.88 15.09
N ARG A 24 -11.87 -7.94 15.14
CA ARG A 24 -12.34 -7.19 13.98
C ARG A 24 -11.75 -5.78 14.01
N THR A 25 -11.03 -5.38 12.97
CA THR A 25 -10.28 -4.11 12.94
C THR A 25 -10.18 -3.52 11.53
N GLU A 26 -10.03 -2.21 11.44
CA GLU A 26 -9.66 -1.48 10.21
C GLU A 26 -8.14 -1.47 10.00
N ASN A 27 -7.35 -1.57 11.08
CA ASN A 27 -5.90 -1.45 11.04
C ASN A 27 -5.23 -2.61 11.79
N VAL A 28 -4.83 -3.61 11.02
CA VAL A 28 -4.17 -4.82 11.51
C VAL A 28 -2.84 -4.50 12.21
N ALA A 29 -2.05 -3.57 11.68
CA ALA A 29 -0.75 -3.23 12.25
C ALA A 29 -0.86 -2.62 13.66
N LYS A 30 -1.84 -1.73 13.85
CA LYS A 30 -2.11 -1.11 15.15
C LYS A 30 -2.56 -2.14 16.18
N GLU A 31 -3.47 -3.05 15.80
CA GLU A 31 -3.95 -4.08 16.71
C GLU A 31 -2.87 -5.10 17.07
N LEU A 32 -1.99 -5.48 16.15
CA LEU A 32 -0.85 -6.33 16.47
C LEU A 32 0.05 -5.70 17.55
N ILE A 33 0.26 -4.38 17.50
CA ILE A 33 1.02 -3.66 18.53
C ILE A 33 0.27 -3.66 19.86
N SER A 34 -1.04 -3.39 19.85
CA SER A 34 -1.87 -3.38 21.06
C SER A 34 -1.94 -4.75 21.74
N VAL A 35 -2.07 -5.83 20.96
CA VAL A 35 -2.06 -7.22 21.46
C VAL A 35 -0.68 -7.60 21.98
N ALA A 36 0.40 -7.21 21.28
CA ALA A 36 1.77 -7.44 21.72
C ALA A 36 2.05 -6.77 23.07
N GLN A 37 1.68 -5.50 23.22
CA GLN A 37 1.82 -4.75 24.47
C GLN A 37 0.99 -5.35 25.61
N SER A 38 -0.26 -5.76 25.33
CA SER A 38 -1.15 -6.33 26.34
C SER A 38 -0.66 -7.69 26.87
N ASN A 39 0.08 -8.44 26.05
CA ASN A 39 0.62 -9.76 26.41
C ASN A 39 2.12 -9.73 26.76
N ASN A 40 2.76 -8.56 26.72
CA ASN A 40 4.20 -8.38 26.92
C ASN A 40 5.09 -9.27 26.02
N VAL A 41 4.73 -9.34 24.73
CA VAL A 41 5.45 -10.09 23.70
C VAL A 41 5.93 -9.15 22.60
N HIS A 42 6.96 -9.54 21.85
CA HIS A 42 7.45 -8.74 20.74
C HIS A 42 6.52 -8.85 19.51
N VAL A 43 6.31 -7.76 18.76
CA VAL A 43 5.41 -7.78 17.58
C VAL A 43 5.87 -8.79 16.52
N SER A 44 7.17 -9.07 16.43
CA SER A 44 7.69 -10.08 15.49
C SER A 44 7.39 -11.52 15.88
N SER A 45 7.08 -11.80 17.16
CA SER A 45 6.68 -13.14 17.60
C SER A 45 5.19 -13.38 17.40
N LEU A 46 4.46 -12.42 16.84
CA LEU A 46 3.06 -12.55 16.46
C LEU A 46 2.90 -12.67 14.95
N ASP A 47 2.01 -13.57 14.55
CA ASP A 47 1.45 -13.60 13.21
C ASP A 47 -0.07 -13.61 13.27
N PHE A 48 -0.71 -13.45 12.12
CA PHE A 48 -2.16 -13.45 12.03
C PHE A 48 -2.65 -14.20 10.81
N LYS A 49 -3.90 -14.62 10.87
CA LYS A 49 -4.64 -15.24 9.78
C LYS A 49 -5.85 -14.36 9.48
N LEU A 50 -5.99 -13.99 8.22
CA LEU A 50 -7.19 -13.31 7.73
C LEU A 50 -8.33 -14.32 7.63
N ILE A 51 -9.43 -14.06 8.32
CA ILE A 51 -10.65 -14.87 8.28
C ILE A 51 -11.61 -14.28 7.27
N HIS A 52 -11.89 -12.98 7.39
CA HIS A 52 -12.89 -12.29 6.58
C HIS A 52 -12.50 -10.84 6.30
N THR A 53 -13.00 -10.33 5.17
CA THR A 53 -12.79 -8.95 4.72
C THR A 53 -14.14 -8.39 4.28
N GLN A 54 -14.47 -7.19 4.74
CA GLN A 54 -15.64 -6.44 4.30
C GLN A 54 -15.20 -5.08 3.80
N THR A 55 -15.67 -4.70 2.61
CA THR A 55 -15.36 -3.41 2.00
C THR A 55 -16.59 -2.52 2.09
N TYR A 56 -16.39 -1.28 2.52
CA TYR A 56 -17.44 -0.28 2.57
C TYR A 56 -17.04 0.92 1.73
N THR A 57 -18.02 1.48 1.02
CA THR A 57 -17.85 2.71 0.24
C THR A 57 -18.83 3.76 0.70
N ARG A 58 -18.45 5.02 0.55
CA ARG A 58 -19.30 6.16 0.86
C ARG A 58 -19.07 7.24 -0.19
N LEU A 59 -20.15 7.86 -0.65
CA LEU A 59 -20.07 9.07 -1.46
C LEU A 59 -20.61 10.24 -0.63
N ASN A 60 -19.74 11.17 -0.30
CA ASN A 60 -20.17 12.41 0.35
C ASN A 60 -20.78 13.35 -0.70
N SER A 61 -21.77 14.15 -0.30
CA SER A 61 -22.35 15.16 -1.18
C SER A 61 -22.50 16.46 -0.42
N ASP A 62 -21.94 17.55 -0.97
CA ASP A 62 -22.10 18.93 -0.51
C ASP A 62 -22.07 19.11 1.03
N GLY A 63 -21.00 18.61 1.66
CA GLY A 63 -20.74 18.79 3.10
C GLY A 63 -21.61 17.94 4.03
N LYS A 64 -22.37 16.98 3.50
CA LYS A 64 -23.05 15.94 4.28
C LYS A 64 -22.33 14.61 4.10
N GLU A 65 -22.03 14.00 5.23
CA GLU A 65 -21.52 12.64 5.29
C GLU A 65 -22.59 11.66 4.77
N GLY A 66 -22.24 10.88 3.75
CA GLY A 66 -23.09 9.80 3.26
C GLY A 66 -23.20 8.64 4.26
N GLU A 67 -24.04 7.66 3.97
CA GLU A 67 -24.03 6.39 4.71
C GLU A 67 -22.95 5.47 4.14
N TRP A 68 -22.44 4.56 4.97
CA TRP A 68 -21.49 3.54 4.53
C TRP A 68 -22.27 2.37 3.96
N ASP A 69 -22.11 2.13 2.67
CA ASP A 69 -22.70 0.98 1.99
C ASP A 69 -21.68 -0.15 1.93
N GLU A 70 -22.09 -1.35 2.36
CA GLU A 70 -21.26 -2.56 2.22
C GLU A 70 -21.26 -2.99 0.76
N LEU A 71 -20.06 -3.09 0.20
CA LEU A 71 -19.87 -3.47 -1.18
C LEU A 71 -19.76 -4.99 -1.28
N ALA A 72 -20.64 -5.61 -2.04
CA ALA A 72 -20.58 -7.06 -2.26
C ALA A 72 -19.35 -7.44 -3.11
N ALA A 73 -18.87 -8.68 -2.96
CA ALA A 73 -17.63 -9.13 -3.60
C ALA A 73 -17.70 -9.08 -5.15
N ASP A 74 -18.88 -9.26 -5.72
CA ASP A 74 -19.17 -9.16 -7.15
C ASP A 74 -19.25 -7.71 -7.65
N GLU A 75 -19.40 -6.74 -6.75
CA GLU A 75 -19.45 -5.32 -7.06
C GLU A 75 -18.08 -4.63 -6.93
N ILE A 76 -17.07 -5.31 -6.38
CA ILE A 76 -15.70 -4.79 -6.23
C ILE A 76 -15.14 -4.30 -7.56
N SER A 77 -15.43 -4.98 -8.66
CA SER A 77 -14.96 -4.56 -9.99
C SER A 77 -15.53 -3.19 -10.43
N GLN A 78 -16.67 -2.76 -9.90
CA GLN A 78 -17.27 -1.46 -10.21
C GLN A 78 -16.48 -0.28 -9.62
N VAL A 79 -15.74 -0.53 -8.53
CA VAL A 79 -14.84 0.46 -7.90
C VAL A 79 -13.74 0.91 -8.86
N HIS A 80 -13.35 0.07 -9.82
CA HIS A 80 -12.31 0.41 -10.79
C HIS A 80 -12.76 1.45 -11.82
N GLU A 81 -14.05 1.81 -11.85
CA GLU A 81 -14.53 2.86 -12.72
C GLU A 81 -13.93 4.21 -12.33
N ALA A 82 -13.29 4.86 -13.30
CA ALA A 82 -12.63 6.14 -13.11
C ALA A 82 -13.56 7.21 -12.50
N LYS A 83 -14.87 7.10 -12.70
CA LYS A 83 -15.85 8.01 -12.12
C LYS A 83 -15.81 8.03 -10.59
N PHE A 84 -15.64 6.88 -9.94
CA PHE A 84 -15.55 6.80 -8.48
C PHE A 84 -14.16 7.20 -7.98
N LEU A 85 -13.10 6.71 -8.63
CA LEU A 85 -11.72 6.98 -8.20
C LEU A 85 -11.28 8.44 -8.38
N LEU A 86 -11.90 9.17 -9.31
CA LEU A 86 -11.63 10.59 -9.55
C LEU A 86 -12.52 11.52 -8.73
N ASP A 87 -13.53 11.01 -8.03
CA ASP A 87 -14.40 11.82 -7.18
C ASP A 87 -13.74 12.05 -5.82
N ALA A 88 -13.46 13.32 -5.49
CA ALA A 88 -12.85 13.70 -4.22
C ALA A 88 -13.74 13.39 -3.00
N ASN A 89 -15.04 13.15 -3.21
CA ASN A 89 -15.99 12.82 -2.16
C ASN A 89 -16.16 11.30 -1.95
N PHE A 90 -15.52 10.49 -2.79
CA PHE A 90 -15.56 9.05 -2.67
C PHE A 90 -14.58 8.57 -1.59
N GLU A 91 -15.09 7.85 -0.61
CA GLU A 91 -14.30 7.24 0.45
C GLU A 91 -14.49 5.73 0.46
N MET A 92 -13.42 5.01 0.81
CA MET A 92 -13.42 3.57 0.95
C MET A 92 -12.76 3.17 2.27
N LYS A 93 -13.34 2.18 2.93
CA LYS A 93 -12.73 1.52 4.09
C LYS A 93 -12.89 0.01 4.00
N GLN A 94 -12.00 -0.72 4.66
CA GLN A 94 -12.09 -2.16 4.82
C GLN A 94 -12.06 -2.53 6.30
N MET A 95 -12.96 -3.44 6.69
CA MET A 95 -12.96 -4.10 7.99
C MET A 95 -12.41 -5.51 7.81
N TYR A 96 -11.46 -5.88 8.64
CA TYR A 96 -10.84 -7.20 8.63
C TYR A 96 -11.16 -7.95 9.91
N GLU A 97 -11.55 -9.21 9.77
CA GLU A 97 -11.59 -10.16 10.87
C GLU A 97 -10.34 -11.02 10.80
N ILE A 98 -9.51 -10.93 11.84
CA ILE A 98 -8.22 -11.60 11.92
C ILE A 98 -8.13 -12.44 13.19
N GLU A 99 -7.46 -13.57 13.08
CA GLU A 99 -7.01 -14.37 14.22
C GLU A 99 -5.52 -14.11 14.45
N ILE A 100 -5.16 -13.55 15.60
CA ILE A 100 -3.77 -13.28 15.99
C ILE A 100 -3.28 -14.44 16.85
N PHE A 101 -2.10 -14.97 16.54
CA PHE A 101 -1.47 -16.10 17.22
C PHE A 101 0.05 -15.96 17.24
N SER A 102 0.75 -16.82 17.99
CA SER A 102 2.21 -16.83 18.01
C SER A 102 2.81 -17.30 16.68
N ALA A 103 3.78 -16.57 16.16
CA ALA A 103 4.42 -16.86 14.88
C ALA A 103 5.07 -18.26 14.89
N THR A 104 4.73 -19.05 13.88
CA THR A 104 5.30 -20.38 13.65
C THR A 104 6.19 -20.36 12.42
N ALA A 105 7.23 -21.20 12.40
CA ALA A 105 8.10 -21.31 11.24
C ALA A 105 7.31 -21.69 9.99
N THR A 106 7.52 -20.97 8.90
CA THR A 106 6.91 -21.25 7.59
C THR A 106 7.96 -21.58 6.53
N PRO A 107 7.60 -22.35 5.49
CA PRO A 107 8.50 -22.61 4.35
C PRO A 107 8.97 -21.34 3.61
N LEU A 108 8.32 -20.19 3.86
CA LEU A 108 8.60 -18.91 3.24
C LEU A 108 9.50 -18.01 4.10
N ASP A 109 9.94 -18.45 5.28
CA ASP A 109 10.76 -17.64 6.20
C ASP A 109 12.12 -17.25 5.60
N GLY A 110 12.60 -18.00 4.61
CA GLY A 110 13.82 -17.68 3.83
C GLY A 110 13.67 -16.47 2.90
N LEU A 111 12.46 -15.94 2.71
CA LEU A 111 12.18 -14.80 1.86
C LEU A 111 12.12 -13.48 2.64
N ASP A 112 13.18 -12.68 2.56
CA ASP A 112 13.15 -11.31 3.08
C ASP A 112 12.40 -10.40 2.10
N THR A 113 11.13 -10.14 2.45
CA THR A 113 10.18 -9.38 1.64
C THR A 113 9.67 -8.13 2.34
N SER A 114 9.60 -7.04 1.59
CA SER A 114 8.95 -5.80 1.99
C SER A 114 7.90 -5.37 0.96
N ILE A 115 6.90 -4.62 1.40
CA ILE A 115 5.91 -4.01 0.51
C ILE A 115 6.02 -2.49 0.64
N GLY A 116 5.92 -1.79 -0.48
CA GLY A 116 5.91 -0.34 -0.52
C GLY A 116 5.03 0.18 -1.65
N ALA A 117 4.46 1.35 -1.47
CA ALA A 117 3.69 2.03 -2.51
C ALA A 117 4.48 3.20 -3.10
N ASN A 118 4.10 3.65 -4.30
CA ASN A 118 4.59 4.91 -4.86
C ASN A 118 4.07 6.11 -4.05
N THR A 119 4.57 7.30 -4.36
CA THR A 119 4.20 8.55 -3.65
C THR A 119 2.70 8.86 -3.68
N ALA A 120 2.01 8.49 -4.76
CA ALA A 120 0.57 8.67 -4.90
C ALA A 120 -0.26 7.52 -4.29
N VAL A 121 0.38 6.47 -3.77
CA VAL A 121 -0.29 5.27 -3.20
C VAL A 121 -1.23 4.57 -4.19
N THR A 122 -0.93 4.66 -5.49
CA THR A 122 -1.70 4.06 -6.58
C THR A 122 -1.10 2.73 -7.02
N LYS A 123 0.19 2.49 -6.78
CA LYS A 123 0.89 1.26 -7.16
C LYS A 123 1.63 0.71 -5.95
N ALA A 124 1.43 -0.56 -5.67
CA ALA A 124 2.15 -1.27 -4.61
C ALA A 124 3.09 -2.32 -5.21
N TYR A 125 4.32 -2.34 -4.71
CA TYR A 125 5.38 -3.26 -5.13
C TYR A 125 5.81 -4.14 -3.96
N LEU A 126 5.87 -5.45 -4.19
CA LEU A 126 6.58 -6.38 -3.33
C LEU A 126 8.05 -6.40 -3.76
N THR A 127 8.94 -6.12 -2.81
CA THR A 127 10.39 -6.23 -3.00
C THR A 127 10.89 -7.48 -2.32
N ILE A 128 11.64 -8.31 -3.04
CA ILE A 128 12.40 -9.44 -2.52
C ILE A 128 13.87 -9.03 -2.46
N LYS A 129 14.49 -9.13 -1.27
CA LYS A 129 15.88 -8.72 -1.10
C LYS A 129 16.86 -9.76 -1.67
N PRO A 130 18.03 -9.32 -2.17
CA PRO A 130 19.12 -10.22 -2.53
C PRO A 130 19.50 -11.15 -1.37
N GLY A 131 19.86 -12.39 -1.67
CA GLY A 131 20.22 -13.41 -0.69
C GLY A 131 19.02 -14.17 -0.11
N SER A 132 17.78 -13.76 -0.43
CA SER A 132 16.59 -14.54 -0.10
C SER A 132 16.62 -15.89 -0.83
N SER A 133 16.09 -16.93 -0.21
CA SER A 133 15.98 -18.26 -0.83
C SER A 133 14.61 -18.87 -0.62
N VAL A 134 14.17 -19.67 -1.58
CA VAL A 134 12.89 -20.36 -1.51
C VAL A 134 12.93 -21.66 -2.28
N SER A 135 12.26 -22.66 -1.73
CA SER A 135 12.04 -23.95 -2.37
C SER A 135 10.58 -24.05 -2.80
N TYR A 136 10.34 -24.62 -3.98
CA TYR A 136 9.02 -24.89 -4.51
C TYR A 136 8.39 -26.07 -3.76
N TYR A 137 7.10 -25.94 -3.47
CA TYR A 137 6.28 -26.99 -2.89
C TYR A 137 4.84 -26.85 -3.39
N GLU A 138 4.01 -27.87 -3.17
CA GLU A 138 2.68 -27.98 -3.80
C GLU A 138 1.76 -26.78 -3.52
N ASN A 139 1.79 -26.24 -2.29
CA ASN A 139 0.96 -25.10 -1.86
C ASN A 139 1.67 -23.73 -1.98
N PHE A 140 2.85 -23.68 -2.61
CA PHE A 140 3.68 -22.48 -2.67
C PHE A 140 2.93 -21.24 -3.20
N GLU A 141 2.21 -21.37 -4.31
CA GLU A 141 1.53 -20.24 -4.92
C GLU A 141 0.45 -19.64 -4.00
N LYS A 142 -0.30 -20.50 -3.31
CA LYS A 142 -1.36 -20.09 -2.38
C LYS A 142 -0.77 -19.39 -1.17
N ASP A 143 0.28 -19.97 -0.58
CA ASP A 143 0.93 -19.41 0.60
C ASP A 143 1.65 -18.11 0.27
N PHE A 144 2.26 -18.00 -0.92
CA PHE A 144 2.89 -16.76 -1.37
C PHE A 144 1.88 -15.64 -1.59
N LYS A 145 0.71 -15.95 -2.19
CA LYS A 145 -0.40 -14.97 -2.28
C LYS A 145 -0.87 -14.55 -0.90
N ASN A 146 -0.98 -15.47 0.05
CA ASN A 146 -1.34 -15.14 1.43
C ASN A 146 -0.27 -14.28 2.11
N LEU A 147 1.01 -14.55 1.88
CA LEU A 147 2.11 -13.71 2.36
C LEU A 147 1.97 -12.28 1.85
N ILE A 148 1.68 -12.09 0.56
CA ILE A 148 1.45 -10.75 -0.01
C ILE A 148 0.28 -10.05 0.69
N LYS A 149 -0.85 -10.73 0.86
CA LYS A 149 -2.01 -10.17 1.58
C LYS A 149 -1.65 -9.76 3.01
N LYS A 150 -0.95 -10.62 3.76
CA LYS A 150 -0.48 -10.29 5.11
C LYS A 150 0.44 -9.07 5.12
N LYS A 151 1.37 -8.97 4.16
CA LYS A 151 2.28 -7.82 4.05
C LYS A 151 1.51 -6.53 3.70
N LYS A 152 0.54 -6.58 2.78
CA LYS A 152 -0.37 -5.46 2.48
C LYS A 152 -1.10 -4.97 3.72
N LEU A 153 -1.71 -5.88 4.48
CA LEU A 153 -2.42 -5.56 5.72
C LEU A 153 -1.51 -4.94 6.78
N ARG A 154 -0.28 -5.46 6.95
CA ARG A 154 0.72 -4.85 7.86
C ARG A 154 1.16 -3.46 7.40
N ALA A 155 1.09 -3.16 6.11
CA ALA A 155 1.39 -1.84 5.54
C ALA A 155 0.15 -0.93 5.45
N ASN A 156 -1.00 -1.33 6.01
CA ASN A 156 -2.27 -0.63 5.93
C ASN A 156 -2.74 -0.36 4.49
N LEU A 157 -2.48 -1.32 3.59
CA LEU A 157 -2.95 -1.30 2.20
C LEU A 157 -4.20 -2.17 2.04
N ILE A 158 -5.12 -1.69 1.21
CA ILE A 158 -6.33 -2.42 0.79
C ILE A 158 -5.93 -3.70 0.03
N ILE A 159 -6.70 -4.76 0.25
CA ILE A 159 -6.52 -6.06 -0.41
C ILE A 159 -7.72 -6.40 -1.28
N GLU A 160 -7.51 -7.24 -2.30
CA GLU A 160 -8.56 -7.83 -3.14
C GLU A 160 -9.36 -6.85 -4.01
N VAL A 161 -9.18 -5.53 -3.84
CA VAL A 161 -9.75 -4.50 -4.72
C VAL A 161 -8.84 -4.29 -5.92
N PHE A 162 -7.64 -3.74 -5.75
CA PHE A 162 -6.77 -3.33 -6.86
C PHE A 162 -5.75 -4.39 -7.30
N ASP A 163 -6.13 -5.66 -7.27
CA ASP A 163 -5.19 -6.79 -7.34
C ASP A 163 -5.13 -7.50 -8.70
N ASP A 164 -5.83 -7.01 -9.72
CA ASP A 164 -5.93 -7.64 -11.05
C ASP A 164 -4.56 -7.94 -11.67
N VAL A 165 -3.65 -6.98 -11.60
CA VAL A 165 -2.29 -7.06 -12.18
C VAL A 165 -1.40 -8.06 -11.42
N MET A 166 -1.75 -8.40 -10.18
CA MET A 166 -0.97 -9.30 -9.34
C MET A 166 -0.90 -10.70 -9.95
N ASN A 167 -2.01 -11.24 -10.45
CA ASN A 167 -2.04 -12.61 -10.96
C ASN A 167 -1.14 -12.77 -12.20
N GLU A 168 -1.14 -11.79 -13.10
CA GLU A 168 -0.26 -11.81 -14.27
C GLU A 168 1.23 -11.70 -13.86
N SER A 169 1.52 -10.78 -12.94
CA SER A 169 2.88 -10.55 -12.44
C SER A 169 3.45 -11.78 -11.73
N LEU A 170 2.61 -12.47 -10.95
CA LEU A 170 3.01 -13.68 -10.21
C LEU A 170 3.13 -14.92 -11.09
N SER A 171 2.41 -15.02 -12.20
CA SER A 171 2.45 -16.21 -13.07
C SER A 171 3.87 -16.49 -13.59
N LYS A 172 4.57 -15.44 -14.07
CA LYS A 172 5.96 -15.56 -14.54
C LYS A 172 6.92 -15.93 -13.39
N PHE A 173 6.69 -15.34 -12.22
CA PHE A 173 7.48 -15.59 -11.02
C PHE A 173 7.32 -17.05 -10.52
N PHE A 174 6.10 -17.56 -10.45
CA PHE A 174 5.82 -18.94 -10.05
C PHE A 174 6.37 -19.95 -11.04
N ALA A 175 6.27 -19.69 -12.35
CA ALA A 175 6.87 -20.54 -13.37
C ALA A 175 8.39 -20.66 -13.20
N LYS A 176 9.07 -19.55 -12.91
CA LYS A 176 10.52 -19.51 -12.67
C LYS A 176 10.91 -20.37 -11.46
N ILE A 177 10.22 -20.21 -10.33
CA ILE A 177 10.50 -20.98 -9.10
C ILE A 177 10.18 -22.46 -9.30
N ARG A 178 9.06 -22.78 -9.97
CA ARG A 178 8.66 -24.16 -10.26
C ARG A 178 9.70 -24.91 -11.11
N VAL A 179 10.34 -24.23 -12.07
CA VAL A 179 11.40 -24.85 -12.88
C VAL A 179 12.69 -25.01 -12.09
N ALA A 180 13.05 -24.00 -11.29
CA ALA A 180 14.28 -24.02 -10.50
C ALA A 180 14.24 -25.04 -9.34
N GLN A 181 13.04 -25.33 -8.80
CA GLN A 181 12.78 -26.07 -7.56
C GLN A 181 13.36 -25.36 -6.33
N ASP A 182 14.67 -25.08 -6.31
CA ASP A 182 15.32 -24.24 -5.31
C ASP A 182 15.83 -22.96 -5.99
N TYR A 183 15.41 -21.81 -5.48
CA TYR A 183 15.75 -20.52 -6.08
C TYR A 183 16.32 -19.55 -5.04
N THR A 184 17.50 -19.01 -5.34
CA THR A 184 18.13 -17.96 -4.56
C THR A 184 18.15 -16.67 -5.37
N PHE A 185 17.71 -15.58 -4.75
CA PHE A 185 17.64 -14.27 -5.39
C PHE A 185 19.01 -13.60 -5.37
N GLU A 186 19.70 -13.58 -6.51
CA GLU A 186 21.01 -12.90 -6.62
C GLU A 186 20.88 -11.37 -6.60
N SER A 187 19.75 -10.85 -7.07
CA SER A 187 19.49 -9.41 -7.17
C SER A 187 18.12 -9.07 -6.61
N LYS A 188 17.90 -7.78 -6.36
CA LYS A 188 16.63 -7.26 -5.87
C LYS A 188 15.57 -7.47 -6.95
N GLU A 189 14.51 -8.20 -6.63
CA GLU A 189 13.36 -8.40 -7.52
C GLU A 189 12.17 -7.57 -7.01
N MET A 190 11.51 -6.83 -7.90
CA MET A 190 10.33 -6.03 -7.57
C MET A 190 9.15 -6.52 -8.40
N ILE A 191 8.06 -6.88 -7.72
CA ILE A 191 6.85 -7.43 -8.32
C ILE A 191 5.73 -6.43 -8.06
N LEU A 192 5.02 -6.01 -9.11
CA LEU A 192 3.82 -5.18 -8.99
C LEU A 192 2.67 -6.04 -8.45
N VAL A 193 2.13 -5.66 -7.29
CA VAL A 193 1.10 -6.45 -6.57
C VAL A 193 -0.24 -5.76 -6.43
N SER A 194 -0.31 -4.44 -6.64
CA SER A 194 -1.57 -3.71 -6.77
C SER A 194 -1.39 -2.50 -7.67
N GLN A 195 -2.44 -2.14 -8.43
CA GLN A 195 -2.44 -0.98 -9.30
C GLN A 195 -3.83 -0.33 -9.37
N SER A 196 -3.85 0.98 -9.13
CA SER A 196 -4.98 1.89 -9.29
C SER A 196 -4.63 3.00 -10.30
N LEU A 197 -5.53 3.97 -10.47
CA LEU A 197 -5.41 5.08 -11.41
C LEU A 197 -4.33 6.08 -10.94
N GLU A 198 -3.32 6.33 -11.75
CA GLU A 198 -2.28 7.32 -11.44
C GLU A 198 -2.84 8.74 -11.61
N PRO A 199 -2.71 9.63 -10.62
CA PRO A 199 -3.13 11.02 -10.78
C PRO A 199 -2.22 11.71 -11.81
N VAL A 200 -2.84 12.44 -12.72
CA VAL A 200 -2.14 13.36 -13.61
C VAL A 200 -2.28 14.75 -13.02
N ALA A 201 -1.15 15.37 -12.67
CA ALA A 201 -1.15 16.73 -12.15
C ALA A 201 -1.78 17.69 -13.17
N THR A 202 -2.67 18.56 -12.70
CA THR A 202 -3.17 19.67 -13.51
C THR A 202 -2.02 20.60 -13.85
N ILE A 203 -1.84 20.90 -15.12
CA ILE A 203 -0.89 21.92 -15.58
C ILE A 203 -1.66 23.23 -15.61
N ASP A 204 -1.13 24.26 -14.95
CA ASP A 204 -1.67 25.61 -15.09
C ASP A 204 -1.42 26.11 -16.52
N ASP A 205 -2.49 26.39 -17.25
CA ASP A 205 -2.40 26.95 -18.59
C ASP A 205 -1.88 28.40 -18.51
N ALA A 206 -0.79 28.67 -19.24
CA ALA A 206 -0.28 30.03 -19.39
C ALA A 206 -1.01 30.71 -20.56
N LEU A 207 -1.88 31.67 -20.26
CA LEU A 207 -2.44 32.56 -21.28
C LEU A 207 -1.34 33.52 -21.76
N VAL A 208 -0.65 33.17 -22.84
CA VAL A 208 0.34 34.06 -23.48
C VAL A 208 -0.38 35.04 -24.40
N LEU A 209 -0.62 36.26 -23.92
CA LEU A 209 -1.18 37.35 -24.72
C LEU A 209 -0.09 37.98 -25.60
N HIS A 210 -0.04 37.60 -26.87
CA HIS A 210 0.92 38.16 -27.85
C HIS A 210 0.62 39.61 -28.28
N TYR A 211 -0.49 40.21 -27.83
CA TYR A 211 -0.97 41.51 -28.32
C TYR A 211 -0.83 42.67 -27.33
N GLU A 212 -0.48 42.42 -26.06
CA GLU A 212 -0.25 43.49 -25.07
C GLU A 212 1.24 43.81 -24.94
N SER A 213 1.88 44.18 -26.06
CA SER A 213 2.99 45.13 -25.98
C SER A 213 2.39 46.52 -26.10
N SER A 214 1.85 47.02 -25.00
CA SER A 214 1.60 48.45 -24.84
C SER A 214 2.96 49.15 -24.81
N GLU A 215 3.48 49.52 -25.98
CA GLU A 215 4.39 50.66 -26.03
C GLU A 215 3.63 51.83 -25.40
N GLU A 216 4.16 52.39 -24.32
CA GLU A 216 3.69 53.67 -23.79
C GLU A 216 3.81 54.70 -24.91
N LYS A 217 2.69 54.96 -25.60
CA LYS A 217 2.59 56.05 -26.54
C LYS A 217 2.60 57.34 -25.74
N ASN A 218 3.79 57.89 -25.54
CA ASN A 218 3.96 59.29 -25.17
C ASN A 218 3.17 60.13 -26.18
N GLU A 219 2.16 60.89 -25.74
CA GLU A 219 1.27 61.70 -26.60
C GLU A 219 2.02 62.77 -27.43
N ASN A 220 3.33 62.96 -27.20
CA ASN A 220 4.19 63.88 -27.95
C ASN A 220 5.30 63.19 -28.78
N ALA A 221 5.24 61.88 -29.00
CA ALA A 221 6.21 61.20 -29.87
C ALA A 221 5.91 61.50 -31.34
N ARG A 222 6.65 62.47 -31.91
CA ARG A 222 6.65 62.78 -33.34
C ARG A 222 7.14 61.55 -34.11
N VAL A 223 6.26 60.95 -34.91
CA VAL A 223 6.58 59.79 -35.75
C VAL A 223 7.66 60.18 -36.76
N ASP A 224 8.81 59.52 -36.70
CA ASP A 224 9.89 59.70 -37.69
C ASP A 224 9.63 58.81 -38.91
N TYR A 225 9.46 59.44 -40.07
CA TYR A 225 9.20 58.79 -41.35
C TYR A 225 10.48 58.49 -42.16
N SER A 226 11.66 58.66 -41.56
CA SER A 226 12.98 58.54 -42.21
C SER A 226 13.31 57.15 -42.79
N LYS A 227 12.51 56.11 -42.52
CA LYS A 227 12.74 54.73 -42.99
C LYS A 227 11.68 54.19 -43.95
N ARG A 228 10.90 55.05 -44.62
CA ARG A 228 10.14 54.64 -45.82
C ARG A 228 10.90 55.04 -47.07
N GLY A 229 11.85 54.19 -47.45
CA GLY A 229 12.57 54.19 -48.72
C GLY A 229 13.02 52.77 -49.02
#